data_AF-Q32AA0-F1
#
_entry.id   AF-Q32AA0-F1
#
_cell.length_a   1.000
_cell.length_b   1.000
_cell.length_c   1.000
_cell.angle_alpha   90.00
_cell.angle_beta   90.00
_cell.angle_gamma   90.00
#
_symmetry.space_group_name_H-M   'P 1'
#
loop_
_entity.id
_entity.type
_entity.pdbx_description
1 polymer ?
#
loop_
_entity_poly.entity_id
_entity_poly.type
_entity_poly.pdbx_seq_one_letter_code
_entity_poly.pdbx_strand_id
1 'polypeptide(L)'
;MHSIEELTAIQNGTAEMHVCDVQGFACAYQEGVQTMSDGKVRHAIFMTLLDNTNLIQLVAAIDPDYFDEYQEEVMKMMLSARQ
;
A
#
# COMPACT_ATOMS: atom_id res chain seq x y z
N MET A 1 21.38 -3.95 -0.12
CA MET A 1 20.27 -3.11 0.36
C MET A 1 19.35 -2.90 -0.83
N HIS A 2 18.13 -3.41 -0.77
CA HIS A 2 17.11 -3.03 -1.77
C HIS A 2 16.66 -1.61 -1.42
N SER A 3 16.88 -0.67 -2.34
CA SER A 3 16.39 0.70 -2.20
C SER A 3 14.87 0.68 -2.33
N ILE A 4 14.17 1.56 -1.61
CA ILE A 4 12.73 1.79 -1.81
C ILE A 4 12.42 2.11 -3.28
N GLU A 5 13.38 2.68 -4.01
CA GLU A 5 13.27 2.98 -5.44
C GLU A 5 13.16 1.72 -6.32
N GLU A 6 13.72 0.56 -5.94
CA GLU A 6 13.55 -0.67 -6.73
C GLU A 6 12.13 -1.24 -6.61
N LEU A 7 11.39 -0.87 -5.55
CA LEU A 7 10.00 -1.29 -5.37
C LEU A 7 9.02 -0.52 -6.26
N THR A 8 9.43 0.61 -6.85
CA THR A 8 8.54 1.50 -7.61
C THR A 8 8.25 1.03 -9.04
N ALA A 9 8.93 -0.02 -9.54
CA ALA A 9 8.84 -0.42 -10.94
C ALA A 9 7.58 -1.23 -11.31
N ILE A 10 6.81 -1.70 -10.32
CA ILE A 10 5.61 -2.52 -10.57
C ILE A 10 4.39 -1.61 -10.42
N GLN A 11 3.83 -1.17 -11.56
CA GLN A 11 2.44 -0.69 -11.81
C GLN A 11 2.29 0.70 -12.46
N ASN A 12 2.51 0.73 -13.78
CA ASN A 12 1.83 1.46 -14.89
C ASN A 12 1.12 2.83 -14.76
N GLY A 13 1.21 3.55 -13.65
CA GLY A 13 0.80 4.94 -13.54
C GLY A 13 1.83 5.68 -12.71
N THR A 14 1.92 7.00 -12.85
CA THR A 14 2.68 7.85 -11.92
C THR A 14 2.00 7.87 -10.55
N ALA A 15 1.82 6.70 -9.94
CA ALA A 15 1.26 6.56 -8.61
C ALA A 15 2.21 7.26 -7.66
N GLU A 16 1.70 8.29 -6.99
CA GLU A 16 2.48 9.05 -6.04
C GLU A 16 2.81 8.12 -4.86
N MET A 17 4.10 7.92 -4.63
CA MET A 17 4.57 7.12 -3.51
C MET A 17 4.58 8.00 -2.26
N HIS A 18 3.89 7.55 -1.22
CA HIS A 18 3.81 8.22 0.07
C HIS A 18 4.63 7.44 1.09
N VAL A 19 5.61 8.11 1.70
CA VAL A 19 6.35 7.55 2.83
C VAL A 19 5.44 7.56 4.06
N CYS A 20 5.43 6.46 4.80
CA CYS A 20 4.63 6.27 6.02
C CYS A 20 5.51 6.00 7.23
N ASP A 21 4.94 6.17 8.42
CA ASP A 21 5.60 5.86 9.69
C ASP A 21 4.95 4.62 10.31
N VAL A 22 5.69 3.51 10.33
CA VAL A 22 5.28 2.24 10.94
C VAL A 22 6.42 1.75 11.80
N GLN A 23 6.17 1.63 13.11
CA GLN A 23 7.21 1.38 14.09
C GLN A 23 7.98 0.07 13.80
N GLY A 24 9.29 0.20 13.58
CA GLY A 24 10.20 -0.91 13.29
C GLY A 24 10.40 -1.22 11.80
N PHE A 25 9.73 -0.48 10.91
CA PHE A 25 9.80 -0.69 9.46
C PHE A 25 10.08 0.60 8.70
N ALA A 26 10.85 0.51 7.63
CA ALA A 26 10.74 1.48 6.54
C ALA A 26 9.43 1.22 5.79
N CYS A 27 8.61 2.24 5.63
CA CYS A 27 7.26 2.11 5.09
C CYS A 27 7.05 3.07 3.92
N ALA A 28 6.48 2.57 2.83
CA ALA A 28 5.94 3.39 1.77
C ALA A 28 4.68 2.75 1.20
N TYR A 29 3.73 3.57 0.75
CA TYR A 29 2.53 3.10 0.08
C TYR A 29 2.20 3.93 -1.15
N GLN A 30 1.33 3.37 -1.98
CA GLN A 30 0.73 4.03 -3.14
C GLN A 30 -0.74 3.66 -3.21
N GLU A 31 -1.54 4.53 -3.80
CA GLU A 31 -2.96 4.32 -4.01
C GLU A 31 -3.28 4.36 -5.49
N GLY A 32 -4.24 3.55 -5.93
CA GLY A 32 -4.67 3.56 -7.32
C GLY A 32 -5.86 2.65 -7.60
N VAL A 33 -6.57 2.97 -8.68
CA VAL A 33 -7.67 2.15 -9.17
C VAL A 33 -7.12 0.98 -9.97
N GLN A 34 -7.50 -0.24 -9.59
CA GLN A 34 -7.04 -1.47 -10.24
C GLN A 34 -8.19 -2.45 -10.47
N THR A 35 -8.14 -3.15 -11.60
CA THR A 35 -9.01 -4.32 -11.86
C THR A 35 -8.42 -5.53 -11.17
N MET A 36 -9.16 -6.09 -10.21
CA MET A 36 -8.80 -7.27 -9.44
C MET A 36 -8.98 -8.54 -10.27
N SER A 37 -8.46 -9.67 -9.78
CA SER A 37 -8.57 -10.97 -10.45
C SER A 37 -10.01 -11.48 -10.59
N ASP A 38 -10.94 -11.02 -9.74
CA ASP A 38 -12.38 -11.30 -9.86
C ASP A 38 -13.08 -10.42 -10.93
N GLY A 39 -12.32 -9.59 -11.64
CA GLY A 39 -12.80 -8.68 -12.68
C GLY A 39 -13.40 -7.37 -12.13
N LYS A 40 -13.46 -7.19 -10.81
CA LYS A 40 -14.00 -5.96 -10.22
C LYS A 40 -12.94 -4.88 -10.15
N VAL A 41 -13.37 -3.65 -10.42
CA VAL A 41 -12.53 -2.46 -10.21
C VAL A 41 -12.60 -2.07 -8.74
N ARG A 42 -11.44 -1.86 -8.12
CA ARG A 42 -11.29 -1.43 -6.73
C ARG A 42 -10.32 -0.27 -6.64
N HIS A 43 -10.48 0.58 -5.65
CA HIS A 43 -9.42 1.49 -5.24
C HIS A 43 -8.56 0.74 -4.23
N ALA A 44 -7.30 0.49 -4.60
CA ALA A 44 -6.37 -0.28 -3.80
C ALA A 44 -5.27 0.61 -3.19
N ILE A 45 -4.87 0.25 -1.98
CA ILE A 45 -3.72 0.81 -1.26
C ILE A 45 -2.67 -0.30 -1.19
N PHE A 46 -1.51 -0.07 -1.79
CA PHE A 46 -0.39 -1.00 -1.79
C PHE A 46 0.69 -0.45 -0.88
N MET A 47 0.93 -1.10 0.26
CA MET A 47 1.94 -0.71 1.23
C MET A 47 3.05 -1.75 1.27
N THR A 48 4.29 -1.27 1.29
CA THR A 48 5.45 -2.10 1.56
C THR A 48 6.05 -1.69 2.89
N LEU A 49 6.28 -2.69 3.75
CA LEU A 49 7.03 -2.58 4.99
C LEU A 49 8.33 -3.35 4.82
N LEU A 50 9.46 -2.73 5.14
CA LEU A 50 10.78 -3.32 5.05
C LEU A 50 11.48 -3.19 6.40
N ASP A 51 11.91 -4.32 6.96
CA ASP A 51 12.89 -4.35 8.05
C ASP A 51 14.27 -4.79 7.53
N ASN A 52 15.23 -5.05 8.42
CA ASN A 52 16.58 -5.46 8.04
C ASN A 52 16.66 -6.81 7.29
N THR A 53 15.61 -7.61 7.33
CA THR A 53 15.56 -9.02 6.88
C THR A 53 14.35 -9.35 6.01
N ASN A 54 13.21 -8.69 6.24
CA ASN A 54 11.92 -9.08 5.73
C ASN A 54 11.30 -7.93 4.94
N LEU A 55 10.68 -8.30 3.83
CA LEU A 55 9.81 -7.44 3.06
C LEU A 55 8.38 -7.96 3.21
N ILE A 56 7.49 -7.11 3.70
CA ILE A 56 6.08 -7.40 3.89
C ILE A 56 5.29 -6.48 2.96
N GLN A 57 4.41 -7.06 2.14
CA GLN A 57 3.50 -6.29 1.30
C GLN A 57 2.09 -6.45 1.82
N LEU A 58 1.41 -5.32 2.00
CA LEU A 58 0.01 -5.25 2.38
C LEU A 58 -0.76 -4.63 1.23
N VAL A 59 -1.89 -5.23 0.88
CA VAL A 59 -2.81 -4.67 -0.10
C VAL A 59 -4.19 -4.59 0.53
N ALA A 60 -4.74 -3.40 0.58
CA ALA A 60 -6.16 -3.21 0.82
C ALA A 60 -6.84 -2.89 -0.51
N ALA A 61 -8.03 -3.45 -0.74
CA ALA A 61 -8.83 -3.18 -1.92
C ALA A 61 -10.24 -2.81 -1.47
N ILE A 62 -10.64 -1.58 -1.75
CA ILE A 62 -11.90 -1.00 -1.31
C ILE A 62 -12.80 -0.83 -2.54
N ASP A 63 -14.10 -1.05 -2.37
CA ASP A 63 -15.07 -0.66 -3.39
C ASP A 63 -14.92 0.83 -3.71
N PRO A 64 -14.82 1.25 -4.98
CA PRO A 64 -14.64 2.66 -5.30
C PRO A 64 -15.73 3.56 -4.72
N ASP A 65 -16.96 3.06 -4.63
CA ASP A 65 -18.11 3.80 -4.10
C ASP A 65 -18.00 4.09 -2.60
N TYR A 66 -17.17 3.35 -1.87
CA TYR A 66 -16.98 3.48 -0.42
C TYR A 66 -15.54 3.86 -0.05
N PHE A 67 -14.71 4.25 -1.02
CA PHE A 67 -13.32 4.56 -0.76
C PHE A 67 -13.18 5.72 0.24
N ASP A 68 -13.80 6.86 -0.05
CA ASP A 68 -13.73 8.05 0.82
C ASP A 68 -14.29 7.78 2.23
N GLU A 69 -15.21 6.82 2.38
CA GLU A 69 -15.78 6.43 3.68
C GLU A 69 -14.80 5.58 4.51
N TYR A 70 -14.10 4.62 3.88
CA TYR A 70 -13.29 3.63 4.61
C TYR A 70 -11.78 3.81 4.50
N GLN A 71 -11.29 4.69 3.62
CA GLN A 71 -9.84 4.86 3.36
C GLN A 71 -9.07 5.14 4.65
N GLU A 72 -9.53 6.08 5.47
CA GLU A 72 -8.82 6.48 6.69
C GLU A 72 -8.76 5.34 7.72
N GLU A 73 -9.85 4.60 7.88
CA GLU A 73 -9.92 3.46 8.81
C GLU A 73 -9.04 2.31 8.35
N VAL A 74 -9.06 1.99 7.06
CA VAL A 74 -8.20 0.98 6.46
C VAL A 74 -6.73 1.37 6.61
N MET A 75 -6.38 2.63 6.34
CA MET A 75 -5.03 3.12 6.51
C MET A 75 -4.56 3.00 7.97
N LYS A 76 -5.39 3.35 8.95
CA LYS A 76 -5.08 3.15 10.38
C LYS A 76 -4.80 1.69 10.70
N MET A 77 -5.57 0.75 10.15
CA MET A 77 -5.32 -0.69 10.34
C MET A 77 -3.97 -1.10 9.72
N MET A 78 -3.67 -0.67 8.50
CA MET A 78 -2.41 -1.02 7.82
C MET A 78 -1.19 -0.44 8.55
N LEU A 79 -1.28 0.80 9.03
CA LEU A 79 -0.23 1.46 9.79
C LEU A 79 -0.10 0.95 11.24
N SER A 80 -1.02 0.12 11.71
CA SER A 80 -0.98 -0.43 13.07
C SER A 80 0.05 -1.54 13.26
N ALA A 81 0.67 -2.01 12.16
CA ALA A 81 1.74 -3.00 12.21
C ALA A 81 2.87 -2.56 13.14
N ARG A 82 3.42 -3.53 13.88
CA ARG A 82 4.55 -3.34 14.80
C ARG A 82 5.47 -4.56 14.68
N GLN A 83 6.76 -4.33 14.85
CA GLN A 83 7.78 -5.38 14.90
C GLN A 83 7.72 -6.14 16.23
#